data_AF-A0A329M7Z0-F1
#
_entry.id   AF-A0A329M7Z0-F1
#
_cell.length_a   1.000
_cell.length_b   1.000
_cell.length_c   1.000
_cell.angle_alpha   90.00
_cell.angle_beta   90.00
_cell.angle_gamma   90.00
#
_symmetry.space_group_name_H-M   'P 1'
#
loop_
_entity.id
_entity.type
_entity.pdbx_description
1 polymer ?
#
loop_
_entity_poly.entity_id
_entity_poly.type
_entity_poly.pdbx_seq_one_letter_code
_entity_poly.pdbx_strand_id
1 'polypeptide(L)'
;MNDKSDWRPVPDSRQLMVWDILPGTRAKQWHLVESAVKDGIELYLGPEPPEVATYNVGALKAWHKERKAKRVNIVAEPNDNLKRKYAVGALNRIADDLSRTTMGTRDDATNTAIWRLGGFVNDGLLNRDEVEQAIIGASNTNGHAGGNKTLSQIVRDVHRGLDKATHHVDWSEVDWHATDNTTPQRAESNDSGEPNAFERVLRLVPAKDIESDIPDWVWEYEGAGRIQRAVLTLFAGRPEAGKSTAARWFAAQWSKGELDGCWKGQPQRIAYIAPEEALDFVVKPGLQVIGANLDNILFPEVEINGEAVALLSGADEQKLSEQLLAAGVTVVIVDPIMATIGAKVDIYRNNELRQAVAPWVRIANRINGTVVGVVHLNKGNGRDVVASVNGSSAFGEVARCVFGFAKDPEAEPERVMSQVKNSCGPGNLSLTYEIAEEWFTADSGRSASMPRFTITGESDTTVGDILAAGDGKRRLSAKMRQLLDLVNSRSETGAAAVVESGIATSSNSASKMLERLYKRGEIDNPTYGFYCPKTTKPVK
;
A
#
# COMPACT_ATOMS: atom_id res chain seq x y z
N MET A 1 -15.60 3.30 55.83
CA MET A 1 -15.08 3.17 54.44
C MET A 1 -14.65 1.73 54.30
N ASN A 2 -15.22 1.00 53.35
CA ASN A 2 -14.76 -0.36 53.07
C ASN A 2 -13.32 -0.27 52.56
N ASP A 3 -12.45 -1.16 53.05
CA ASP A 3 -11.14 -1.35 52.47
C ASP A 3 -11.31 -1.82 51.02
N LYS A 4 -10.87 -0.99 50.07
CA LYS A 4 -10.99 -1.23 48.62
C LYS A 4 -9.69 -1.81 48.04
N SER A 5 -8.69 -2.12 48.86
CA SER A 5 -7.38 -2.59 48.41
C SER A 5 -7.44 -3.84 47.52
N ASP A 6 -8.44 -4.70 47.74
CA ASP A 6 -8.65 -5.93 46.95
C ASP A 6 -9.60 -5.76 45.75
N TRP A 7 -10.17 -4.57 45.53
CA TRP A 7 -11.13 -4.33 44.45
C TRP A 7 -10.40 -4.03 43.15
N ARG A 8 -10.80 -4.68 42.05
CA ARG A 8 -10.20 -4.52 40.73
C ARG A 8 -10.88 -3.38 39.97
N PRO A 9 -10.26 -2.19 39.83
CA PRO A 9 -10.89 -1.07 39.14
C PRO A 9 -10.96 -1.32 37.63
N VAL A 10 -11.94 -0.70 36.97
CA VAL A 10 -11.96 -0.56 35.52
C VAL A 10 -10.91 0.49 35.13
N PRO A 11 -9.83 0.15 34.39
CA PRO A 11 -8.70 1.07 34.19
C PRO A 11 -9.00 2.22 33.20
N ASP A 12 -9.77 1.92 32.15
CA ASP A 12 -10.33 2.86 31.18
C ASP A 12 -11.49 2.17 30.45
N SER A 13 -12.45 2.97 29.98
CA SER A 13 -13.56 2.58 29.10
C SER A 13 -13.13 1.77 27.87
N ARG A 14 -11.92 1.98 27.35
CA ARG A 14 -11.37 1.24 26.20
C ARG A 14 -10.95 -0.20 26.52
N GLN A 15 -10.86 -0.54 27.80
CA GLN A 15 -10.52 -1.90 28.26
C GLN A 15 -11.75 -2.69 28.70
N LEU A 16 -12.92 -2.04 28.78
CA LEU A 16 -14.20 -2.74 28.95
C LEU A 16 -14.55 -3.43 27.65
N MET A 17 -14.49 -4.75 27.64
CA MET A 17 -15.04 -5.53 26.55
C MET A 17 -16.56 -5.41 26.62
N VAL A 18 -17.21 -5.42 25.46
CA VAL A 18 -18.67 -5.26 25.44
C VAL A 18 -19.37 -6.27 26.38
N TRP A 19 -18.93 -7.53 26.48
CA TRP A 19 -19.53 -8.53 27.37
C TRP A 19 -19.13 -8.47 28.86
N ASP A 20 -18.33 -7.50 29.29
CA ASP A 20 -17.98 -7.35 30.71
C ASP A 20 -19.20 -6.85 31.49
N ILE A 21 -19.83 -7.75 32.26
CA ILE A 21 -20.94 -7.41 33.16
C ILE A 21 -20.34 -7.11 34.53
N LEU A 22 -20.34 -5.83 34.90
CA LEU A 22 -19.88 -5.43 36.23
C LEU A 22 -20.78 -6.03 37.31
N PRO A 23 -20.22 -6.42 38.48
CA PRO A 23 -21.01 -6.85 39.63
C PRO A 23 -22.19 -5.92 39.90
N GLY A 24 -23.40 -6.48 40.01
CA GLY A 24 -24.64 -5.74 40.26
C GLY A 24 -25.29 -5.07 39.05
N THR A 25 -24.67 -5.10 37.86
CA THR A 25 -25.23 -4.54 36.63
C THR A 25 -25.85 -5.62 35.74
N ARG A 26 -26.66 -5.21 34.76
CA ARG A 26 -27.23 -6.10 33.73
C ARG A 26 -26.61 -5.79 32.38
N ALA A 27 -26.55 -6.79 31.49
CA ALA A 27 -26.07 -6.62 30.11
C ALA A 27 -26.74 -5.45 29.37
N LYS A 28 -28.01 -5.16 29.64
CA LYS A 28 -28.74 -4.03 29.05
C LYS A 28 -28.28 -2.64 29.51
N GLN A 29 -27.46 -2.55 30.56
CA GLN A 29 -26.97 -1.29 31.13
C GLN A 29 -25.55 -0.95 30.68
N TRP A 30 -25.03 -1.67 29.69
CA TRP A 30 -23.64 -1.53 29.24
C TRP A 30 -23.30 -0.12 28.77
N HIS A 31 -24.22 0.56 28.07
CA HIS A 31 -24.01 1.93 27.60
C HIS A 31 -23.89 2.91 28.76
N LEU A 32 -24.64 2.68 29.85
CA LEU A 32 -24.54 3.46 31.08
C LEU A 32 -23.20 3.22 31.78
N VAL A 33 -22.75 1.98 31.85
CA VAL A 33 -21.45 1.61 32.41
C VAL A 33 -20.32 2.27 31.63
N GLU A 34 -20.33 2.14 30.31
CA GLU A 34 -19.31 2.72 29.44
C GLU A 34 -19.24 4.24 29.58
N SER A 35 -20.41 4.90 29.59
CA SER A 35 -20.51 6.36 29.74
C SER A 35 -20.08 6.84 31.13
N ALA A 36 -20.41 6.08 32.18
CA ALA A 36 -19.99 6.39 33.54
C ALA A 36 -18.46 6.33 33.68
N VAL A 37 -17.82 5.29 33.13
CA VAL A 37 -16.35 5.16 33.17
C VAL A 37 -15.69 6.28 32.35
N LYS A 38 -16.24 6.65 31.19
CA LYS A 38 -15.77 7.81 30.40
C LYS A 38 -15.87 9.13 31.16
N ASP A 39 -16.91 9.30 31.97
CA ASP A 39 -17.09 10.45 32.85
C ASP A 39 -16.17 10.40 34.09
N GLY A 40 -15.30 9.40 34.20
CA GLY A 40 -14.39 9.22 35.32
C GLY A 40 -15.03 8.59 36.56
N ILE A 41 -16.19 7.96 36.43
CA ILE A 41 -16.80 7.21 37.54
C ILE A 41 -16.04 5.91 37.73
N GLU A 42 -15.43 5.78 38.90
CA GLU A 42 -14.69 4.58 39.31
C GLU A 42 -15.67 3.42 39.57
N LEU A 43 -15.59 2.39 38.73
CA LEU A 43 -16.35 1.14 38.84
C LEU A 43 -15.37 -0.04 38.92
N TYR A 44 -15.83 -1.19 39.41
CA TYR A 44 -14.97 -2.33 39.71
C TYR A 44 -15.45 -3.63 39.05
N LEU A 45 -14.51 -4.40 38.51
CA LEU A 45 -14.74 -5.70 37.83
C LEU A 45 -14.85 -6.88 38.81
N GLY A 46 -14.32 -6.74 40.02
CA GLY A 46 -14.33 -7.81 41.01
C GLY A 46 -13.62 -7.43 42.32
N PRO A 47 -13.59 -8.31 43.34
CA PRO A 47 -14.22 -9.65 43.37
C PRO A 47 -15.77 -9.58 43.30
N GLU A 48 -16.49 -10.71 43.24
CA GLU A 48 -17.97 -10.77 43.23
C GLU A 48 -18.63 -10.93 44.63
N PRO A 49 -18.30 -10.17 45.70
CA PRO A 49 -19.09 -10.19 46.92
C PRO A 49 -20.22 -9.12 46.86
N PRO A 50 -21.22 -9.16 47.76
CA PRO A 50 -22.35 -8.23 47.75
C PRO A 50 -21.94 -6.74 47.81
N GLU A 51 -20.78 -6.42 48.37
CA GLU A 51 -20.29 -5.06 48.59
C GLU A 51 -19.89 -4.36 47.29
N VAL A 52 -19.20 -5.05 46.37
CA VAL A 52 -18.79 -4.50 45.07
C VAL A 52 -20.02 -4.24 44.20
N ALA A 53 -20.97 -5.18 44.19
CA ALA A 53 -22.24 -5.04 43.49
C ALA A 53 -23.07 -3.87 44.04
N THR A 54 -23.16 -3.74 45.37
CA THR A 54 -23.86 -2.63 46.03
C THR A 54 -23.21 -1.29 45.69
N TYR A 55 -21.88 -1.24 45.66
CA TYR A 55 -21.15 -0.03 45.28
C TYR A 55 -21.39 0.34 43.82
N ASN A 56 -21.16 -0.56 42.87
CA ASN A 56 -21.34 -0.28 41.43
C ASN A 56 -22.77 0.20 41.13
N VAL A 57 -23.78 -0.45 41.72
CA VAL A 57 -25.18 -0.04 41.58
C VAL A 57 -25.42 1.34 42.19
N GLY A 58 -24.85 1.62 43.36
CA GLY A 58 -24.95 2.92 44.03
C GLY A 58 -24.30 4.04 43.22
N ALA A 59 -23.07 3.81 42.74
CA ALA A 59 -22.30 4.74 41.91
C ALA A 59 -23.03 5.06 40.60
N LEU A 60 -23.49 4.03 39.88
CA LEU A 60 -24.27 4.21 38.64
C LEU A 60 -25.58 4.94 38.89
N LYS A 61 -26.32 4.63 39.97
CA LYS A 61 -27.56 5.35 40.31
C LYS A 61 -27.30 6.81 40.64
N ALA A 62 -26.25 7.12 41.39
CA ALA A 62 -25.88 8.48 41.77
C ALA A 62 -25.47 9.30 40.53
N TRP A 63 -24.55 8.76 39.74
CA TRP A 63 -24.11 9.34 38.48
C TRP A 63 -25.29 9.56 37.51
N HIS A 64 -26.13 8.54 37.32
CA HIS A 64 -27.27 8.65 36.41
C HIS A 64 -28.30 9.69 36.88
N LYS A 65 -28.53 9.83 38.19
CA LYS A 65 -29.40 10.86 38.76
C LYS A 65 -28.86 12.27 38.49
N GLU A 66 -27.56 12.49 38.72
CA GLU A 66 -26.91 13.79 38.46
C GLU A 66 -26.92 14.11 36.96
N ARG A 67 -26.61 13.12 36.13
CA ARG A 67 -26.57 13.26 34.67
C ARG A 67 -27.96 13.51 34.07
N LYS A 68 -29.00 12.83 34.56
CA LYS A 68 -30.39 13.08 34.15
C LYS A 68 -30.84 14.50 34.50
N ALA A 69 -30.46 15.03 35.67
CA ALA A 69 -30.74 16.42 36.03
C ALA A 69 -30.06 17.42 35.08
N LYS A 70 -28.84 17.13 34.61
CA LYS A 70 -28.14 17.93 33.58
C LYS A 70 -28.78 17.79 32.18
N ARG A 71 -29.23 16.59 31.80
CA ARG A 71 -29.88 16.31 30.49
C ARG A 71 -31.25 16.97 30.33
N VAL A 72 -32.06 17.08 31.39
CA VAL A 72 -33.40 17.72 31.29
C VAL A 72 -33.31 19.18 30.81
N ASN A 73 -32.16 19.84 30.95
CA ASN A 73 -31.91 21.18 30.44
C ASN A 73 -31.48 21.22 28.95
N ILE A 74 -31.25 20.06 28.31
CA ILE A 74 -30.70 19.92 26.96
C ILE A 74 -31.35 18.70 26.27
N VAL A 75 -32.56 18.77 25.71
CA VAL A 75 -33.00 17.73 24.74
C VAL A 75 -33.97 18.27 23.69
N ALA A 76 -33.52 18.24 22.43
CA ALA A 76 -34.32 17.69 21.34
C ALA A 76 -33.81 16.25 21.10
N GLU A 77 -34.71 15.29 20.80
CA GLU A 77 -34.30 13.92 20.49
C GLU A 77 -33.30 13.89 19.31
N PRO A 78 -32.28 13.02 19.34
CA PRO A 78 -31.35 12.89 18.22
C PRO A 78 -32.09 12.42 16.97
N ASN A 79 -31.80 13.05 15.84
CA ASN A 79 -32.34 12.59 14.56
C ASN A 79 -31.79 11.20 14.19
N ASP A 80 -32.47 10.53 13.26
CA ASP A 80 -32.13 9.15 12.89
C ASP A 80 -30.73 9.00 12.30
N ASN A 81 -30.15 10.07 11.72
CA ASN A 81 -28.77 10.07 11.24
C ASN A 81 -27.76 9.93 12.40
N LEU A 82 -27.97 10.66 13.50
CA LEU A 82 -27.14 10.54 14.70
C LEU A 82 -27.29 9.17 15.36
N LYS A 83 -28.53 8.64 15.42
CA LYS A 83 -28.80 7.29 15.92
C LYS A 83 -28.08 6.22 15.07
N ARG A 84 -28.10 6.36 13.74
CA ARG A 84 -27.40 5.46 12.83
C ARG A 84 -25.88 5.55 12.96
N LYS A 85 -25.32 6.76 13.06
CA LYS A 85 -23.88 6.97 13.30
C LYS A 85 -23.42 6.28 14.59
N TYR A 86 -24.23 6.40 15.65
CA TYR A 86 -23.98 5.71 16.91
C TYR A 86 -24.05 4.18 16.75
N ALA A 87 -25.08 3.66 16.06
CA ALA A 87 -25.25 2.24 15.81
C ALA A 87 -24.08 1.61 15.04
N VAL A 88 -23.58 2.29 14.00
CA VAL A 88 -22.41 1.86 13.23
C VAL A 88 -21.13 1.91 14.09
N GLY A 89 -20.97 2.97 14.90
CA GLY A 89 -19.86 3.06 15.85
C GLY A 89 -19.89 1.94 16.89
N ALA A 90 -21.09 1.54 17.36
CA ALA A 90 -21.26 0.39 18.25
C ALA A 90 -20.92 -0.93 17.54
N LEU A 91 -21.38 -1.13 16.29
CA LEU A 91 -21.07 -2.31 15.48
C LEU A 91 -19.56 -2.51 15.33
N ASN A 92 -18.84 -1.46 14.94
CA ASN A 92 -17.39 -1.53 14.72
C ASN A 92 -16.63 -1.86 16.01
N ARG A 93 -17.02 -1.24 17.13
CA ARG A 93 -16.39 -1.52 18.43
C ARG A 93 -16.66 -2.95 18.90
N ILE A 94 -17.90 -3.41 18.78
CA ILE A 94 -18.29 -4.79 19.14
C ILE A 94 -17.53 -5.81 18.29
N ALA A 95 -17.38 -5.56 16.99
CA ALA A 95 -16.62 -6.43 16.09
C ALA A 95 -15.13 -6.46 16.44
N ASP A 96 -14.53 -5.30 16.74
CA ASP A 96 -13.14 -5.18 17.16
C ASP A 96 -12.89 -5.90 18.49
N ASP A 97 -13.77 -5.72 19.48
CA ASP A 97 -13.72 -6.47 20.73
C ASP A 97 -13.79 -7.97 20.48
N LEU A 98 -14.80 -8.41 19.72
CA LEU A 98 -15.01 -9.84 19.42
C LEU A 98 -13.81 -10.45 18.70
N SER A 99 -13.12 -9.69 17.85
CA SER A 99 -11.90 -10.12 17.17
C SER A 99 -10.73 -10.41 18.12
N ARG A 100 -10.74 -9.82 19.32
CA ARG A 100 -9.73 -10.01 20.38
C ARG A 100 -10.07 -11.12 21.37
N THR A 101 -11.25 -11.74 21.28
CA THR A 101 -11.70 -12.75 22.26
C THR A 101 -10.84 -14.02 22.22
N THR A 102 -10.33 -14.42 23.39
CA THR A 102 -9.51 -15.62 23.57
C THR A 102 -10.33 -16.92 23.51
N MET A 103 -9.64 -18.04 23.30
CA MET A 103 -10.28 -19.36 23.22
C MET A 103 -10.94 -19.73 24.56
N GLY A 104 -12.20 -20.20 24.51
CA GLY A 104 -12.98 -20.60 25.69
C GLY A 104 -14.22 -19.73 25.96
N THR A 105 -14.21 -18.44 25.60
CA THR A 105 -15.33 -17.50 25.82
C THR A 105 -15.98 -16.98 24.53
N ARG A 106 -15.44 -17.38 23.36
CA ARG A 106 -15.85 -16.87 22.04
C ARG A 106 -17.34 -17.06 21.73
N ASP A 107 -17.91 -18.19 22.14
CA ASP A 107 -19.33 -18.49 21.90
C ASP A 107 -20.26 -17.56 22.67
N ASP A 108 -19.97 -17.37 23.96
CA ASP A 108 -20.76 -16.50 24.83
C ASP A 108 -20.60 -15.02 24.43
N ALA A 109 -19.38 -14.61 24.10
CA ALA A 109 -19.08 -13.29 23.57
C ALA A 109 -19.82 -13.02 22.25
N THR A 110 -19.85 -14.00 21.33
CA THR A 110 -20.56 -13.89 20.05
C THR A 110 -22.07 -13.75 20.27
N ASN A 111 -22.66 -14.59 21.12
CA ASN A 111 -24.10 -14.50 21.43
C ASN A 111 -24.47 -13.17 22.07
N THR A 112 -23.63 -12.68 23.00
CA THR A 112 -23.84 -11.38 23.67
C THR A 112 -23.73 -10.22 22.68
N ALA A 113 -22.75 -10.27 21.77
CA ALA A 113 -22.60 -9.29 20.69
C ALA A 113 -23.84 -9.24 19.79
N ILE A 114 -24.31 -10.41 19.32
CA ILE A 114 -25.50 -10.51 18.46
C ILE A 114 -26.73 -9.95 19.15
N TRP A 115 -26.97 -10.32 20.42
CA TRP A 115 -28.12 -9.82 21.18
C TRP A 115 -28.11 -8.29 21.23
N ARG A 116 -26.97 -7.68 21.60
CA ARG A 116 -26.85 -6.21 21.68
C ARG A 116 -27.08 -5.52 20.34
N LEU A 117 -26.47 -6.04 19.27
CA LEU A 117 -26.65 -5.49 17.92
C LEU A 117 -28.10 -5.62 17.43
N GLY A 118 -28.83 -6.62 17.89
CA GLY A 118 -30.25 -6.79 17.59
C GLY A 118 -31.12 -5.59 17.97
N GLY A 119 -30.74 -4.82 19.00
CA GLY A 119 -31.44 -3.58 19.35
C GLY A 119 -31.40 -2.53 18.24
N PHE A 120 -30.23 -2.34 17.63
CA PHE A 120 -30.07 -1.43 16.50
C PHE A 120 -30.75 -1.94 15.23
N VAL A 121 -30.81 -3.27 15.05
CA VAL A 121 -31.55 -3.88 13.93
C VAL A 121 -33.05 -3.65 14.08
N ASN A 122 -33.59 -3.82 15.30
CA ASN A 122 -35.01 -3.58 15.58
C ASN A 122 -35.41 -2.10 15.42
N ASP A 123 -34.48 -1.18 15.67
CA ASP A 123 -34.67 0.25 15.43
C ASP A 123 -34.45 0.66 13.96
N GLY A 124 -34.14 -0.28 13.06
CA GLY A 124 -33.90 -0.02 11.64
C GLY A 124 -32.57 0.70 11.33
N LEU A 125 -31.66 0.77 12.29
CA LEU A 125 -30.40 1.52 12.19
C LEU A 125 -29.24 0.66 11.68
N LEU A 126 -29.31 -0.65 11.88
CA LEU A 126 -28.46 -1.65 11.24
C LEU A 126 -29.33 -2.66 10.50
N ASN A 127 -28.81 -3.24 9.42
CA ASN A 127 -29.43 -4.39 8.78
C ASN A 127 -28.75 -5.70 9.24
N ARG A 128 -29.43 -6.83 8.98
CA ARG A 128 -28.95 -8.15 9.41
C ARG A 128 -27.62 -8.53 8.75
N ASP A 129 -27.41 -8.12 7.51
CA ASP A 129 -26.18 -8.41 6.76
C ASP A 129 -24.98 -7.65 7.34
N GLU A 130 -25.16 -6.39 7.75
CA GLU A 130 -24.14 -5.58 8.43
C GLU A 130 -23.66 -6.28 9.72
N VAL A 131 -24.59 -6.83 10.50
CA VAL A 131 -24.27 -7.60 11.71
C VAL A 131 -23.59 -8.92 11.35
N GLU A 132 -24.12 -9.66 10.38
CA GLU A 132 -23.54 -10.93 9.94
C GLU A 132 -22.08 -10.78 9.48
N GLN A 133 -21.81 -9.83 8.58
CA GLN A 133 -20.46 -9.61 8.05
C GLN A 133 -19.48 -9.20 9.16
N ALA A 134 -19.92 -8.35 10.09
CA ALA A 134 -19.11 -7.95 11.23
C ALA A 134 -18.77 -9.13 12.15
N ILE A 135 -19.75 -9.98 12.47
CA ILE A 135 -19.57 -11.16 13.33
C ILE A 135 -18.71 -12.22 12.64
N ILE A 136 -18.88 -12.45 11.34
CA ILE A 136 -18.03 -13.36 10.55
C ILE A 136 -16.60 -12.85 10.52
N GLY A 137 -16.39 -11.57 10.24
CA GLY A 137 -15.06 -10.95 10.21
C GLY A 137 -14.33 -11.11 11.55
N ALA A 138 -15.01 -10.79 12.64
CA ALA A 138 -14.47 -10.97 13.99
C ALA A 138 -14.20 -12.45 14.33
N SER A 139 -15.10 -13.35 13.94
CA SER A 139 -14.98 -14.80 14.18
C SER A 139 -13.85 -15.46 13.38
N ASN A 140 -13.58 -14.98 12.16
CA ASN A 140 -12.41 -15.40 11.39
C ASN A 140 -11.12 -14.91 12.05
N THR A 141 -11.11 -13.66 12.53
CA THR A 141 -9.94 -13.03 13.15
C THR A 141 -9.55 -13.70 14.45
N ASN A 142 -10.52 -14.00 15.33
CA ASN A 142 -10.25 -14.66 16.59
C ASN A 142 -10.11 -16.20 16.44
N GLY A 143 -10.27 -16.77 15.24
CA GLY A 143 -10.20 -18.22 15.01
C GLY A 143 -11.39 -19.02 15.56
N HIS A 144 -12.53 -18.37 15.82
CA HIS A 144 -13.79 -19.03 16.13
C HIS A 144 -14.32 -19.79 14.89
N ALA A 145 -14.24 -19.14 13.72
CA ALA A 145 -14.56 -19.74 12.43
C ALA A 145 -13.43 -20.67 11.97
N GLY A 146 -13.73 -21.95 11.77
CA GLY A 146 -12.76 -22.98 11.39
C GLY A 146 -12.06 -23.66 12.58
N GLY A 147 -12.20 -23.11 13.79
CA GLY A 147 -11.77 -23.74 15.04
C GLY A 147 -12.93 -24.45 15.75
N ASN A 148 -13.76 -23.68 16.44
CA ASN A 148 -14.90 -24.22 17.22
C ASN A 148 -16.17 -24.41 16.39
N LYS A 149 -16.40 -23.55 15.37
CA LYS A 149 -17.61 -23.57 14.54
C LYS A 149 -17.29 -23.37 13.08
N THR A 150 -18.09 -23.98 12.22
CA THR A 150 -18.09 -23.70 10.78
C THR A 150 -18.74 -22.34 10.50
N LEU A 151 -18.38 -21.72 9.37
CA LEU A 151 -19.00 -20.45 8.93
C LEU A 151 -20.52 -20.55 8.87
N SER A 152 -21.06 -21.66 8.34
CA SER A 152 -22.50 -21.88 8.26
C SER A 152 -23.19 -21.99 9.63
N GLN A 153 -22.49 -22.48 10.65
CA GLN A 153 -23.01 -22.48 12.03
C GLN A 153 -23.01 -21.07 12.62
N ILE A 154 -21.97 -20.27 12.35
CA ILE A 154 -21.90 -18.88 12.82
C ILE A 154 -23.00 -18.02 12.18
N VAL A 155 -23.20 -18.12 10.86
CA VAL A 155 -24.31 -17.45 10.16
C VAL A 155 -25.66 -17.81 10.77
N ARG A 156 -25.90 -19.11 11.02
CA ARG A 156 -27.14 -19.57 11.65
C ARG A 156 -27.32 -19.00 13.06
N ASP A 157 -26.25 -18.93 13.83
CA ASP A 157 -26.27 -18.37 15.19
C ASP A 157 -26.54 -16.87 15.18
N VAL A 158 -25.99 -16.12 14.21
CA VAL A 158 -26.31 -14.69 13.98
C VAL A 158 -27.80 -14.51 13.74
N HIS A 159 -28.37 -15.18 12.74
CA HIS A 159 -29.80 -15.02 12.44
C HIS A 159 -30.68 -15.40 13.62
N ARG A 160 -30.41 -16.55 14.26
CA ARG A 160 -31.16 -17.00 15.44
C ARG A 160 -31.03 -16.04 16.62
N GLY A 161 -29.85 -15.46 16.82
CA GLY A 161 -29.62 -14.49 17.89
C GLY A 161 -30.35 -13.18 17.63
N LEU A 162 -30.36 -12.70 16.38
CA LEU A 162 -31.12 -11.52 15.97
C LEU A 162 -32.63 -11.75 16.09
N ASP A 163 -33.13 -12.94 15.75
CA ASP A 163 -34.56 -13.29 15.95
C ASP A 163 -34.97 -13.30 17.43
N LYS A 164 -34.04 -13.61 18.33
CA LYS A 164 -34.28 -13.62 19.78
C LYS A 164 -34.12 -12.25 20.43
N ALA A 165 -33.44 -11.30 19.77
CA ALA A 165 -33.28 -9.95 20.27
C ALA A 165 -34.59 -9.18 20.04
N THR A 166 -35.40 -9.04 21.09
CA THR A 166 -36.71 -8.37 21.04
C THR A 166 -36.70 -6.97 21.65
N HIS A 167 -35.53 -6.48 22.07
CA HIS A 167 -35.39 -5.16 22.68
C HIS A 167 -35.13 -4.07 21.64
N HIS A 168 -35.45 -2.83 21.99
CA HIS A 168 -35.11 -1.61 21.26
C HIS A 168 -34.05 -0.83 22.04
N VAL A 169 -33.33 0.08 21.39
CA VAL A 169 -32.36 0.93 22.09
C VAL A 169 -33.11 2.01 22.85
N ASP A 170 -32.84 2.14 24.15
CA ASP A 170 -33.35 3.26 24.93
C ASP A 170 -32.52 4.51 24.63
N TRP A 171 -32.90 5.23 23.58
CA TRP A 171 -32.21 6.45 23.16
C TRP A 171 -32.18 7.49 24.27
N SER A 172 -33.18 7.54 25.15
CA SER A 172 -33.17 8.48 26.28
C SER A 172 -32.01 8.26 27.26
N GLU A 173 -31.39 7.09 27.23
CA GLU A 173 -30.25 6.72 28.06
C GLU A 173 -28.90 6.79 27.33
N VAL A 174 -28.88 6.94 26.00
CA VAL A 174 -27.65 7.01 25.19
C VAL A 174 -27.02 8.40 25.27
N ASP A 175 -25.72 8.48 25.47
CA ASP A 175 -24.98 9.76 25.50
C ASP A 175 -24.45 10.16 24.12
N TRP A 176 -25.06 11.16 23.50
CA TRP A 176 -24.71 11.63 22.15
C TRP A 176 -23.78 12.86 22.13
N HIS A 177 -23.45 13.47 23.28
CA HIS A 177 -22.63 14.69 23.33
C HIS A 177 -21.14 14.46 23.65
N ALA A 178 -20.68 13.21 23.79
CA ALA A 178 -19.31 12.91 24.20
C ALA A 178 -18.26 12.80 23.07
N THR A 179 -18.45 13.43 21.90
CA THR A 179 -17.44 13.38 20.81
C THR A 179 -17.03 14.71 20.17
N ASP A 180 -17.47 15.87 20.65
CA ASP A 180 -17.15 17.17 20.00
C ASP A 180 -16.39 18.19 20.87
N ASN A 181 -15.60 17.77 21.87
CA ASN A 181 -14.90 18.72 22.76
C ASN A 181 -13.38 18.84 22.60
N THR A 182 -12.84 18.63 21.40
CA THR A 182 -11.51 19.17 21.03
C THR A 182 -11.43 19.48 19.54
N THR A 183 -11.95 20.64 19.09
CA THR A 183 -11.38 21.50 18.03
C THR A 183 -12.10 22.87 18.07
N PRO A 184 -11.40 24.02 17.93
CA PRO A 184 -11.97 25.35 18.18
C PRO A 184 -13.02 25.77 17.15
N GLN A 185 -14.02 26.51 17.63
CA GLN A 185 -15.01 27.25 16.85
C GLN A 185 -14.38 27.98 15.66
N ARG A 186 -14.87 27.69 14.45
CA ARG A 186 -14.77 28.61 13.31
C ARG A 186 -16.18 28.97 12.85
N ALA A 187 -16.35 30.27 12.65
CA ALA A 187 -17.59 30.98 12.50
C ALA A 187 -18.52 30.41 11.43
N GLU A 188 -19.81 30.51 11.75
CA GLU A 188 -20.97 30.23 10.91
C GLU A 188 -20.85 30.88 9.52
N SER A 189 -21.02 30.06 8.48
CA SER A 189 -21.55 30.51 7.20
C SER A 189 -22.71 29.60 6.82
N ASN A 190 -23.91 30.17 6.85
CA ASN A 190 -25.09 29.62 6.19
C ASN A 190 -24.80 29.50 4.69
N ASP A 191 -24.79 28.28 4.14
CA ASP A 191 -25.44 28.01 2.87
C ASP A 191 -25.77 26.53 2.70
N SER A 192 -26.82 26.31 1.93
CA SER A 192 -27.64 25.12 1.75
C SER A 192 -26.95 23.81 1.36
N GLY A 193 -27.41 22.72 1.99
CA GLY A 193 -27.52 21.38 1.41
C GLY A 193 -26.20 20.63 1.19
N GLU A 194 -25.71 19.95 2.21
CA GLU A 194 -24.65 18.94 2.01
C GLU A 194 -25.15 17.49 2.03
N PRO A 195 -24.59 16.63 1.17
CA PRO A 195 -25.09 15.28 0.90
C PRO A 195 -24.63 14.29 1.98
N ASN A 196 -25.48 13.31 2.27
CA ASN A 196 -25.14 12.12 3.06
C ASN A 196 -23.81 11.47 2.58
N ALA A 197 -22.74 11.62 3.34
CA ALA A 197 -21.63 10.66 3.33
C ALA A 197 -22.07 9.49 4.24
N PHE A 198 -22.37 8.26 3.81
CA PHE A 198 -21.79 7.44 2.75
C PHE A 198 -22.88 6.51 2.18
N GLU A 199 -23.81 7.02 1.37
CA GLU A 199 -24.60 6.11 0.54
C GLU A 199 -23.71 5.67 -0.63
N ARG A 200 -23.53 4.36 -0.84
CA ARG A 200 -22.86 3.86 -2.05
C ARG A 200 -23.77 4.15 -3.23
N VAL A 201 -23.56 5.29 -3.87
CA VAL A 201 -24.33 5.68 -5.04
C VAL A 201 -23.85 4.88 -6.24
N LEU A 202 -24.61 3.86 -6.62
CA LEU A 202 -24.38 3.13 -7.86
C LEU A 202 -24.94 3.96 -9.02
N ARG A 203 -24.07 4.37 -9.95
CA ARG A 203 -24.44 5.09 -11.17
C ARG A 203 -24.03 4.28 -12.39
N LEU A 204 -24.95 4.11 -13.32
CA LEU A 204 -24.63 3.63 -14.67
C LEU A 204 -24.39 4.86 -15.53
N VAL A 205 -23.20 4.96 -16.12
CA VAL A 205 -22.84 6.03 -17.06
C VAL A 205 -22.83 5.45 -18.47
N PRO A 206 -23.69 5.92 -19.39
CA PRO A 206 -23.65 5.49 -20.78
C PRO A 206 -22.28 5.80 -21.41
N ALA A 207 -21.70 4.86 -22.15
CA ALA A 207 -20.38 5.05 -22.76
C ALA A 207 -20.31 6.26 -23.71
N LYS A 208 -21.43 6.63 -24.35
CA LYS A 208 -21.54 7.83 -25.20
C LYS A 208 -21.38 9.16 -24.46
N ASP A 209 -21.60 9.15 -23.14
CA ASP A 209 -21.49 10.33 -22.28
C ASP A 209 -20.09 10.41 -21.64
N ILE A 210 -19.19 9.49 -22.01
CA ILE A 210 -17.77 9.49 -21.63
C ILE A 210 -17.00 9.97 -22.87
N GLU A 211 -16.28 11.08 -22.73
CA GLU A 211 -15.37 11.52 -23.78
C GLU A 211 -14.23 10.49 -23.92
N SER A 212 -14.07 9.96 -25.13
CA SER A 212 -12.95 9.07 -25.45
C SER A 212 -11.67 9.89 -25.64
N ASP A 213 -10.57 9.42 -25.08
CA ASP A 213 -9.25 10.02 -25.26
C ASP A 213 -8.17 8.93 -25.37
N ILE A 214 -6.97 9.32 -25.82
CA ILE A 214 -5.80 8.46 -25.89
C ILE A 214 -4.95 8.59 -24.61
N PRO A 215 -4.31 7.50 -24.15
CA PRO A 215 -3.44 7.57 -22.98
C PRO A 215 -2.25 8.53 -23.17
N ASP A 216 -2.04 9.40 -22.18
CA ASP A 216 -0.78 10.13 -22.03
C ASP A 216 0.32 9.27 -21.43
N TRP A 217 1.55 9.53 -21.87
CA TRP A 217 2.75 8.83 -21.42
C TRP A 217 3.67 9.79 -20.67
N VAL A 218 3.87 9.57 -19.38
CA VAL A 218 4.81 10.34 -18.56
C VAL A 218 6.26 9.94 -18.83
N TRP A 219 6.46 8.81 -19.51
CA TRP A 219 7.73 8.43 -20.11
C TRP A 219 7.51 7.74 -21.46
N GLU A 220 8.20 8.25 -22.48
CA GLU A 220 8.38 7.63 -23.79
C GLU A 220 9.85 7.27 -24.03
N TYR A 221 10.10 6.20 -24.79
CA TYR A 221 11.43 5.82 -25.22
C TYR A 221 11.39 5.36 -26.67
N GLU A 222 12.18 6.03 -27.52
CA GLU A 222 12.20 5.85 -28.98
C GLU A 222 10.80 5.93 -29.61
N GLY A 223 10.01 6.93 -29.19
CA GLY A 223 8.66 7.18 -29.73
C GLY A 223 7.58 6.19 -29.28
N ALA A 224 7.89 5.32 -28.31
CA ALA A 224 6.92 4.39 -27.74
C ALA A 224 6.66 4.70 -26.26
N GLY A 225 5.39 4.67 -25.88
CA GLY A 225 4.93 4.86 -24.50
C GLY A 225 5.40 3.77 -23.54
N ARG A 226 6.08 4.17 -22.46
CA ARG A 226 6.69 3.26 -21.46
C ARG A 226 6.06 3.37 -20.09
N ILE A 227 5.75 4.58 -19.59
CA ILE A 227 4.99 4.76 -18.36
C ILE A 227 3.76 5.60 -18.66
N GLN A 228 2.59 5.02 -18.44
CA GLN A 228 1.32 5.71 -18.64
C GLN A 228 1.07 6.72 -17.51
N ARG A 229 0.34 7.79 -17.77
CA ARG A 229 -0.22 8.66 -16.74
C ARG A 229 -1.37 7.98 -16.00
N ALA A 230 -1.67 8.43 -14.78
CA ALA A 230 -2.75 7.94 -13.93
C ALA A 230 -2.65 6.45 -13.52
N VAL A 231 -1.43 5.87 -13.47
CA VAL A 231 -1.24 4.47 -13.08
C VAL A 231 -0.18 4.26 -12.00
N LEU A 232 -0.24 3.09 -11.37
CA LEU A 232 0.85 2.55 -10.58
C LEU A 232 1.85 1.81 -11.48
N THR A 233 3.11 2.22 -11.35
CA THR A 233 4.29 1.58 -11.94
C THR A 233 5.14 0.93 -10.86
N LEU A 234 5.64 -0.28 -11.10
CA LEU A 234 6.51 -0.96 -10.15
C LEU A 234 7.92 -1.13 -10.69
N PHE A 235 8.91 -0.82 -9.86
CA PHE A 235 10.30 -1.16 -10.07
C PHE A 235 10.64 -2.37 -9.20
N ALA A 236 10.80 -3.52 -9.84
CA ALA A 236 10.93 -4.82 -9.18
C ALA A 236 12.29 -5.45 -9.48
N GLY A 237 12.91 -6.08 -8.48
CA GLY A 237 14.24 -6.69 -8.64
C GLY A 237 14.80 -7.19 -7.33
N ARG A 238 15.83 -8.04 -7.40
CA ARG A 238 16.56 -8.50 -6.20
C ARG A 238 17.18 -7.31 -5.43
N PRO A 239 17.53 -7.46 -4.14
CA PRO A 239 18.35 -6.47 -3.44
C PRO A 239 19.58 -6.06 -4.27
N GLU A 240 20.01 -4.80 -4.11
CA GLU A 240 21.16 -4.20 -4.81
C GLU A 240 21.06 -4.10 -6.35
N ALA A 241 19.94 -4.49 -6.96
CA ALA A 241 19.71 -4.33 -8.40
C ALA A 241 19.45 -2.87 -8.83
N GLY A 242 19.83 -1.85 -8.05
CA GLY A 242 19.79 -0.46 -8.48
C GLY A 242 18.42 0.24 -8.54
N LYS A 243 17.34 -0.39 -8.06
CA LYS A 243 15.96 0.11 -8.17
C LYS A 243 15.76 1.49 -7.56
N SER A 244 16.20 1.69 -6.32
CA SER A 244 16.10 2.96 -5.60
C SER A 244 16.94 4.05 -6.26
N THR A 245 18.12 3.73 -6.76
CA THR A 245 18.96 4.66 -7.55
C THR A 245 18.29 5.04 -8.88
N ALA A 246 17.64 4.09 -9.55
CA ALA A 246 16.85 4.35 -10.74
C ALA A 246 15.62 5.22 -10.43
N ALA A 247 14.91 4.96 -9.33
CA ALA A 247 13.77 5.78 -8.89
C ALA A 247 14.19 7.24 -8.65
N ARG A 248 15.33 7.47 -7.98
CA ARG A 248 15.93 8.80 -7.82
C ARG A 248 16.29 9.45 -9.16
N TRP A 249 16.77 8.67 -10.13
CA TRP A 249 17.03 9.17 -11.48
C TRP A 249 15.75 9.63 -12.19
N PHE A 250 14.70 8.82 -12.18
CA PHE A 250 13.39 9.22 -12.73
C PHE A 250 12.83 10.46 -12.01
N ALA A 251 12.94 10.53 -10.69
CA ALA A 251 12.58 11.72 -9.91
C ALA A 251 13.31 12.96 -10.41
N ALA A 252 14.63 12.87 -10.58
CA ALA A 252 15.46 13.97 -11.05
C ALA A 252 15.07 14.41 -12.48
N GLN A 253 14.83 13.47 -13.39
CA GLN A 253 14.43 13.76 -14.76
C GLN A 253 13.06 14.44 -14.83
N TRP A 254 12.05 13.94 -14.10
CA TRP A 254 10.74 14.57 -14.03
C TRP A 254 10.77 15.92 -13.30
N SER A 255 11.61 16.07 -12.27
CA SER A 255 11.77 17.35 -11.54
C SER A 255 12.24 18.50 -12.42
N LYS A 256 12.84 18.18 -13.56
CA LYS A 256 13.35 19.13 -14.56
C LYS A 256 12.56 19.12 -15.88
N GLY A 257 11.62 18.20 -16.05
CA GLY A 257 10.91 18.00 -17.31
C GLY A 257 11.80 17.51 -18.45
N GLU A 258 12.89 16.78 -18.13
CA GLU A 258 13.88 16.35 -19.13
C GLU A 258 13.51 15.04 -19.83
N LEU A 259 12.65 14.23 -19.20
CA LEU A 259 12.24 12.94 -19.73
C LEU A 259 11.30 13.11 -20.93
N ASP A 260 11.50 12.31 -21.97
CA ASP A 260 10.55 12.23 -23.10
C ASP A 260 9.17 11.75 -22.62
N GLY A 261 8.11 12.32 -23.19
CA GLY A 261 6.72 12.09 -22.81
C GLY A 261 5.92 13.39 -22.70
N CYS A 262 4.70 13.31 -22.17
CA CYS A 262 3.76 14.43 -22.07
C CYS A 262 4.24 15.59 -21.18
N TRP A 263 5.28 15.37 -20.36
CA TRP A 263 5.85 16.38 -19.45
C TRP A 263 7.21 16.91 -19.91
N LYS A 264 7.64 16.59 -21.14
CA LYS A 264 8.89 17.13 -21.68
C LYS A 264 8.83 18.66 -21.73
N GLY A 265 9.83 19.32 -21.15
CA GLY A 265 9.89 20.77 -20.97
C GLY A 265 9.02 21.33 -19.85
N GLN A 266 8.31 20.48 -19.10
CA GLN A 266 7.41 20.86 -18.01
C GLN A 266 7.88 20.20 -16.70
N PRO A 267 8.68 20.91 -15.86
CA PRO A 267 9.10 20.40 -14.56
C PRO A 267 7.91 19.97 -13.70
N GLN A 268 8.00 18.78 -13.12
CA GLN A 268 6.96 18.21 -12.27
C GLN A 268 7.36 18.25 -10.79
N ARG A 269 6.39 18.36 -9.89
CA ARG A 269 6.61 18.20 -8.45
C ARG A 269 6.46 16.74 -8.05
N ILE A 270 7.38 16.27 -7.22
CA ILE A 270 7.52 14.88 -6.82
C ILE A 270 7.43 14.76 -5.30
N ALA A 271 6.57 13.87 -4.82
CA ALA A 271 6.60 13.39 -3.45
C ALA A 271 7.46 12.12 -3.38
N TYR A 272 8.53 12.14 -2.59
CA TYR A 272 9.41 10.99 -2.37
C TYR A 272 9.19 10.44 -0.96
N ILE A 273 8.71 9.20 -0.85
CA ILE A 273 8.41 8.50 0.40
C ILE A 273 9.43 7.38 0.56
N ALA A 274 10.37 7.55 1.51
CA ALA A 274 11.50 6.63 1.72
C ALA A 274 11.64 6.23 3.20
N PRO A 275 10.68 5.47 3.76
CA PRO A 275 10.61 5.22 5.20
C PRO A 275 11.78 4.38 5.77
N GLU A 276 12.51 3.65 4.92
CA GLU A 276 13.66 2.84 5.33
C GLU A 276 15.01 3.55 5.14
N GLU A 277 15.02 4.76 4.57
CA GLU A 277 16.24 5.46 4.14
C GLU A 277 16.37 6.80 4.84
N ALA A 278 17.59 7.16 5.24
CA ALA A 278 17.86 8.48 5.80
C ALA A 278 17.77 9.56 4.72
N LEU A 279 16.87 10.54 4.90
CA LEU A 279 16.65 11.59 3.92
C LEU A 279 17.88 12.48 3.71
N ASP A 280 18.57 12.81 4.79
CA ASP A 280 19.72 13.72 4.84
C ASP A 280 21.03 13.07 4.37
N PHE A 281 21.22 11.77 4.60
CA PHE A 281 22.45 11.05 4.25
C PHE A 281 22.37 10.25 2.96
N VAL A 282 21.17 9.85 2.51
CA VAL A 282 21.01 8.95 1.37
C VAL A 282 20.15 9.56 0.26
N VAL A 283 18.90 9.94 0.58
CA VAL A 283 17.93 10.30 -0.46
C VAL A 283 18.23 11.66 -1.07
N LYS A 284 18.32 12.71 -0.26
CA LYS A 284 18.63 14.08 -0.74
C LYS A 284 20.00 14.14 -1.42
N PRO A 285 21.11 13.61 -0.84
CA PRO A 285 22.40 13.57 -1.53
C PRO A 285 22.34 12.81 -2.87
N GLY A 286 21.66 11.65 -2.91
CA GLY A 286 21.52 10.87 -4.15
C GLY A 286 20.76 11.62 -5.24
N LEU A 287 19.74 12.40 -4.87
CA LEU A 287 19.02 13.28 -5.80
C LEU A 287 19.90 14.45 -6.28
N GLN A 288 20.69 15.05 -5.40
CA GLN A 288 21.61 16.14 -5.74
C GLN A 288 22.69 15.69 -6.73
N VAL A 289 23.27 14.51 -6.52
CA VAL A 289 24.29 13.93 -7.42
C VAL A 289 23.75 13.76 -8.83
N ILE A 290 22.51 13.28 -8.96
CA ILE A 290 21.88 13.11 -10.28
C ILE A 290 21.46 14.48 -10.88
N GLY A 291 21.47 15.55 -10.09
CA GLY A 291 21.11 16.90 -10.50
C GLY A 291 19.60 17.13 -10.50
N ALA A 292 18.88 16.56 -9.53
CA ALA A 292 17.45 16.85 -9.34
C ALA A 292 17.22 18.32 -9.00
N ASN A 293 16.10 18.88 -9.46
CA ASN A 293 15.61 20.16 -8.97
C ASN A 293 14.93 19.96 -7.62
N LEU A 294 15.64 20.28 -6.53
CA LEU A 294 15.14 20.06 -5.17
C LEU A 294 13.92 20.90 -4.80
N ASP A 295 13.68 22.05 -5.46
CA ASP A 295 12.47 22.85 -5.23
C ASP A 295 11.19 22.09 -5.65
N ASN A 296 11.36 21.07 -6.48
CA ASN A 296 10.31 20.19 -6.96
C ASN A 296 10.29 18.83 -6.23
N ILE A 297 11.14 18.60 -5.23
CA ILE A 297 11.13 17.37 -4.43
C ILE A 297 10.56 17.66 -3.05
N LEU A 298 9.48 16.97 -2.69
CA LEU A 298 8.82 17.05 -1.39
C LEU A 298 8.92 15.69 -0.68
N PHE A 299 9.09 15.72 0.65
CA PHE A 299 9.09 14.53 1.49
C PHE A 299 7.84 14.56 2.38
N PRO A 300 6.78 13.78 2.08
CA PRO A 300 5.62 13.71 2.95
C PRO A 300 5.98 13.13 4.31
N GLU A 301 5.53 13.78 5.37
CA GLU A 301 5.69 13.35 6.75
C GLU A 301 4.32 13.18 7.40
N VAL A 302 4.20 12.21 8.31
CA VAL A 302 2.99 11.97 9.08
C VAL A 302 3.35 12.08 10.54
N GLU A 303 2.55 12.84 11.29
CA GLU A 303 2.73 13.01 12.73
C GLU A 303 1.45 12.67 13.49
N ILE A 304 1.61 12.08 14.66
CA ILE A 304 0.54 11.88 15.64
C ILE A 304 1.01 12.50 16.95
N ASN A 305 0.25 13.47 17.47
CA ASN A 305 0.58 14.19 18.72
C ASN A 305 1.98 14.84 18.71
N GLY A 306 2.47 15.28 17.54
CA GLY A 306 3.79 15.88 17.36
C GLY A 306 4.94 14.87 17.28
N GLU A 307 4.64 13.57 17.21
CA GLU A 307 5.63 12.53 16.97
C GLU A 307 5.50 12.00 15.53
N ALA A 308 6.64 11.92 14.83
CA ALA A 308 6.70 11.36 13.49
C ALA A 308 6.34 9.86 13.52
N VAL A 309 5.42 9.47 12.64
CA VAL A 309 4.97 8.09 12.45
C VAL A 309 5.08 7.67 10.99
N ALA A 310 5.04 6.35 10.75
CA ALA A 310 5.08 5.82 9.40
C ALA A 310 3.82 6.22 8.60
N LEU A 311 4.02 6.66 7.37
CA LEU A 311 2.94 6.87 6.41
C LEU A 311 2.35 5.52 5.98
N LEU A 312 1.04 5.38 6.13
CA LEU A 312 0.31 4.16 5.79
C LEU A 312 -0.65 4.43 4.62
N SER A 313 -0.41 3.74 3.52
CA SER A 313 -1.15 3.85 2.25
C SER A 313 -2.67 3.86 2.41
N GLY A 314 -3.24 2.99 3.25
CA GLY A 314 -4.68 2.92 3.49
C GLY A 314 -5.21 3.95 4.48
N ALA A 315 -4.47 4.25 5.57
CA ALA A 315 -4.94 5.16 6.61
C ALA A 315 -4.82 6.62 6.19
N ASP A 316 -3.78 6.94 5.43
CA ASP A 316 -3.45 8.32 5.05
C ASP A 316 -3.92 8.68 3.64
N GLU A 317 -4.48 7.74 2.87
CA GLU A 317 -4.83 7.92 1.45
C GLU A 317 -5.54 9.24 1.15
N GLN A 318 -6.60 9.53 1.91
CA GLN A 318 -7.45 10.70 1.66
C GLN A 318 -6.67 12.00 1.90
N LYS A 319 -6.08 12.14 3.09
CA LYS A 319 -5.34 13.35 3.48
C LYS A 319 -4.09 13.53 2.62
N LEU A 320 -3.37 12.45 2.35
CA LEU A 320 -2.21 12.47 1.45
C LEU A 320 -2.63 12.95 0.07
N SER A 321 -3.70 12.41 -0.51
CA SER A 321 -4.19 12.85 -1.83
C SER A 321 -4.54 14.34 -1.85
N GLU A 322 -5.17 14.86 -0.80
CA GLU A 322 -5.52 16.28 -0.67
C GLU A 322 -4.28 17.16 -0.60
N GLN A 323 -3.27 16.76 0.19
CA GLN A 323 -2.00 17.49 0.29
C GLN A 323 -1.20 17.44 -1.02
N LEU A 324 -1.15 16.28 -1.69
CA LEU A 324 -0.47 16.13 -2.98
C LEU A 324 -1.11 17.04 -4.05
N LEU A 325 -2.44 17.08 -4.13
CA LEU A 325 -3.17 17.97 -5.03
C LEU A 325 -2.91 19.44 -4.72
N ALA A 326 -3.00 19.83 -3.45
CA ALA A 326 -2.76 21.21 -3.02
C ALA A 326 -1.31 21.66 -3.33
N ALA A 327 -0.34 20.75 -3.20
CA ALA A 327 1.05 20.99 -3.53
C ALA A 327 1.36 20.90 -5.03
N GLY A 328 0.40 20.51 -5.89
CA GLY A 328 0.62 20.33 -7.33
C GLY A 328 1.53 19.16 -7.66
N VAL A 329 1.58 18.13 -6.81
CA VAL A 329 2.39 16.92 -7.03
C VAL A 329 1.74 16.02 -8.07
N THR A 330 2.52 15.60 -9.06
CA THR A 330 2.10 14.70 -10.15
C THR A 330 2.89 13.40 -10.19
N VAL A 331 3.96 13.28 -9.40
CA VAL A 331 4.73 12.05 -9.25
C VAL A 331 4.86 11.69 -7.78
N VAL A 332 4.57 10.44 -7.44
CA VAL A 332 4.87 9.90 -6.10
C VAL A 332 5.81 8.72 -6.24
N ILE A 333 6.90 8.71 -5.49
CA ILE A 333 7.83 7.59 -5.41
C ILE A 333 7.72 6.99 -4.01
N VAL A 334 7.55 5.67 -3.93
CA VAL A 334 7.44 4.93 -2.66
C VAL A 334 8.48 3.83 -2.63
N ASP A 335 9.48 3.96 -1.75
CA ASP A 335 10.70 3.17 -1.77
C ASP A 335 11.12 2.69 -0.37
N PRO A 336 10.82 1.42 0.00
CA PRO A 336 9.98 0.45 -0.71
C PRO A 336 8.48 0.65 -0.44
N ILE A 337 7.63 0.23 -1.38
CA ILE A 337 6.16 0.35 -1.22
C ILE A 337 5.62 -0.46 -0.02
N MET A 338 6.31 -1.55 0.35
CA MET A 338 5.91 -2.44 1.46
C MET A 338 5.93 -1.75 2.81
N ALA A 339 6.85 -0.80 3.01
CA ALA A 339 6.99 -0.08 4.26
C ALA A 339 5.81 0.89 4.53
N THR A 340 4.92 1.07 3.56
CA THR A 340 3.69 1.86 3.69
C THR A 340 2.43 1.00 3.87
N ILE A 341 2.60 -0.32 4.04
CA ILE A 341 1.50 -1.25 4.28
C ILE A 341 1.41 -1.51 5.79
N GLY A 342 0.20 -1.44 6.34
CA GLY A 342 -0.03 -1.62 7.78
C GLY A 342 0.39 -3.02 8.25
N ALA A 343 0.98 -3.10 9.45
CA ALA A 343 1.55 -4.33 10.02
C ALA A 343 0.57 -5.51 10.19
N LYS A 344 -0.74 -5.28 10.07
CA LYS A 344 -1.79 -6.30 10.17
C LYS A 344 -2.11 -7.00 8.84
N VAL A 345 -1.56 -6.54 7.71
CA VAL A 345 -1.83 -7.10 6.37
C VAL A 345 -0.95 -8.33 6.14
N ASP A 346 -1.56 -9.47 5.79
CA ASP A 346 -0.80 -10.64 5.35
C ASP A 346 -0.35 -10.44 3.90
N ILE A 347 0.93 -10.10 3.73
CA ILE A 347 1.55 -9.85 2.42
C ILE A 347 1.61 -11.10 1.51
N TYR A 348 1.38 -12.29 2.06
CA TYR A 348 1.33 -13.54 1.30
C TYR A 348 -0.09 -13.85 0.79
N ARG A 349 -1.10 -13.11 1.24
CA ARG A 349 -2.47 -13.22 0.73
C ARG A 349 -2.72 -12.19 -0.35
N ASN A 350 -2.77 -12.66 -1.60
CA ASN A 350 -2.94 -11.81 -2.78
C ASN A 350 -4.09 -10.79 -2.68
N ASN A 351 -5.24 -11.19 -2.10
CA ASN A 351 -6.39 -10.29 -1.98
C ASN A 351 -6.15 -9.16 -0.96
N GLU A 352 -5.54 -9.47 0.19
CA GLU A 352 -5.24 -8.47 1.23
C GLU A 352 -4.15 -7.51 0.74
N LEU A 353 -3.11 -8.05 0.10
CA LEU A 353 -2.05 -7.26 -0.50
C LEU A 353 -2.56 -6.36 -1.63
N ARG A 354 -3.44 -6.87 -2.50
CA ARG A 354 -4.11 -6.07 -3.54
C ARG A 354 -4.88 -4.91 -2.92
N GLN A 355 -5.63 -5.15 -1.84
CA GLN A 355 -6.37 -4.10 -1.14
C GLN A 355 -5.44 -3.07 -0.51
N ALA A 356 -4.31 -3.50 0.05
CA ALA A 356 -3.31 -2.61 0.65
C ALA A 356 -2.56 -1.75 -0.37
N VAL A 357 -2.38 -2.22 -1.61
CA VAL A 357 -1.70 -1.47 -2.69
C VAL A 357 -2.68 -0.60 -3.49
N ALA A 358 -3.97 -0.93 -3.50
CA ALA A 358 -5.00 -0.17 -4.22
C ALA A 358 -5.08 1.34 -3.91
N PRO A 359 -4.81 1.83 -2.68
CA PRO A 359 -4.69 3.26 -2.41
C PRO A 359 -3.71 3.98 -3.34
N TRP A 360 -2.55 3.38 -3.65
CA TRP A 360 -1.58 3.98 -4.56
C TRP A 360 -2.09 4.10 -6.00
N VAL A 361 -2.93 3.16 -6.46
CA VAL A 361 -3.61 3.28 -7.76
C VAL A 361 -4.59 4.45 -7.74
N ARG A 362 -5.38 4.59 -6.68
CA ARG A 362 -6.35 5.69 -6.54
C ARG A 362 -5.65 7.05 -6.42
N ILE A 363 -4.54 7.13 -5.70
CA ILE A 363 -3.69 8.32 -5.62
C ILE A 363 -3.17 8.70 -6.99
N ALA A 364 -2.60 7.75 -7.76
CA ALA A 364 -2.12 8.01 -9.12
C ALA A 364 -3.21 8.63 -10.02
N ASN A 365 -4.42 8.06 -9.97
CA ASN A 365 -5.57 8.57 -10.71
C ASN A 365 -6.00 9.96 -10.22
N ARG A 366 -6.07 10.16 -8.90
CA ARG A 366 -6.56 11.40 -8.30
C ARG A 366 -5.65 12.59 -8.58
N ILE A 367 -4.33 12.39 -8.55
CA ILE A 367 -3.35 13.43 -8.90
C ILE A 367 -3.15 13.58 -10.43
N ASN A 368 -3.84 12.76 -11.23
CA ASN A 368 -3.69 12.67 -12.69
C ASN A 368 -2.20 12.56 -13.11
N GLY A 369 -1.46 11.72 -12.39
CA GLY A 369 -0.01 11.62 -12.41
C GLY A 369 0.44 10.17 -12.28
N THR A 370 1.68 9.90 -11.86
CA THR A 370 2.18 8.52 -11.73
C THR A 370 2.63 8.21 -10.30
N VAL A 371 2.42 6.97 -9.87
CA VAL A 371 3.04 6.43 -8.66
C VAL A 371 4.07 5.38 -9.07
N VAL A 372 5.30 5.49 -8.56
CA VAL A 372 6.38 4.50 -8.74
C VAL A 372 6.63 3.81 -7.41
N GLY A 373 6.29 2.52 -7.31
CA GLY A 373 6.56 1.69 -6.15
C GLY A 373 7.81 0.82 -6.36
N VAL A 374 8.76 0.87 -5.43
CA VAL A 374 9.91 -0.04 -5.44
C VAL A 374 9.56 -1.31 -4.66
N VAL A 375 9.85 -2.46 -5.26
CA VAL A 375 9.53 -3.78 -4.72
C VAL A 375 10.73 -4.74 -4.83
N HIS A 376 10.97 -5.52 -3.78
CA HIS A 376 11.95 -6.60 -3.81
C HIS A 376 11.35 -7.88 -4.42
N LEU A 377 12.13 -8.61 -5.23
CA LEU A 377 11.78 -9.97 -5.64
C LEU A 377 12.23 -10.97 -4.57
N ASN A 378 11.41 -11.99 -4.29
CA ASN A 378 11.81 -13.10 -3.43
C ASN A 378 12.79 -14.05 -4.13
N LYS A 379 13.55 -14.82 -3.35
CA LYS A 379 14.40 -15.92 -3.86
C LYS A 379 13.52 -17.12 -4.25
N GLY A 380 12.83 -17.04 -5.39
CA GLY A 380 12.09 -18.15 -6.00
C GLY A 380 12.62 -18.52 -7.39
N ASN A 381 12.52 -19.79 -7.78
CA ASN A 381 13.06 -20.38 -9.03
C ASN A 381 12.30 -20.00 -10.33
N GLY A 382 11.64 -18.83 -10.39
CA GLY A 382 10.75 -18.45 -11.48
C GLY A 382 11.42 -17.63 -12.60
N ARG A 383 11.18 -18.00 -13.87
CA ARG A 383 11.49 -17.18 -15.06
C ARG A 383 10.68 -15.89 -15.16
N ASP A 384 9.57 -15.81 -14.42
CA ASP A 384 8.58 -14.74 -14.51
C ASP A 384 8.82 -13.70 -13.41
N VAL A 385 9.32 -12.53 -13.82
CA VAL A 385 9.56 -11.37 -12.93
C VAL A 385 8.27 -10.90 -12.28
N VAL A 386 7.15 -10.92 -13.01
CA VAL A 386 5.84 -10.46 -12.55
C VAL A 386 5.27 -11.42 -11.49
N ALA A 387 5.40 -12.73 -11.71
CA ALA A 387 5.02 -13.74 -10.72
C ALA A 387 5.98 -13.77 -9.51
N SER A 388 7.21 -13.28 -9.66
CA SER A 388 8.23 -13.28 -8.62
C SER A 388 8.25 -12.02 -7.75
N VAL A 389 7.41 -11.02 -8.04
CA VAL A 389 7.31 -9.77 -7.26
C VAL A 389 6.87 -10.08 -5.84
N ASN A 390 7.81 -10.01 -4.90
CA ASN A 390 7.64 -10.32 -3.48
C ASN A 390 6.88 -11.62 -3.15
N GLY A 391 6.90 -12.62 -4.04
CA GLY A 391 6.18 -13.89 -3.86
C GLY A 391 4.65 -13.81 -3.99
N SER A 392 4.10 -12.72 -4.55
CA SER A 392 2.67 -12.52 -4.76
C SER A 392 2.36 -11.99 -6.17
N SER A 393 1.49 -12.69 -6.92
CA SER A 393 1.00 -12.21 -8.22
C SER A 393 0.21 -10.91 -8.13
N ALA A 394 -0.22 -10.49 -6.93
CA ALA A 394 -1.07 -9.33 -6.71
C ALA A 394 -0.43 -8.01 -7.18
N PHE A 395 0.90 -7.85 -7.02
CA PHE A 395 1.61 -6.67 -7.52
C PHE A 395 1.55 -6.57 -9.04
N GLY A 396 1.76 -7.69 -9.71
CA GLY A 396 1.62 -7.82 -11.15
C GLY A 396 0.21 -7.54 -11.63
N GLU A 397 -0.81 -7.88 -10.84
CA GLU A 397 -2.22 -7.68 -11.20
C GLU A 397 -2.66 -6.21 -11.04
N VAL A 398 -2.18 -5.53 -10.00
CA VAL A 398 -2.57 -4.13 -9.69
C VAL A 398 -1.82 -3.12 -10.56
N ALA A 399 -0.52 -3.30 -10.75
CA ALA A 399 0.29 -2.36 -11.52
C ALA A 399 0.00 -2.46 -13.02
N ARG A 400 -0.05 -1.32 -13.72
CA ARG A 400 -0.22 -1.28 -15.19
C ARG A 400 1.10 -1.30 -15.94
N CYS A 401 2.16 -0.82 -15.28
CA CYS A 401 3.53 -0.84 -15.76
C CYS A 401 4.42 -1.54 -14.73
N VAL A 402 5.31 -2.43 -15.19
CA VAL A 402 6.29 -3.08 -14.32
C VAL A 402 7.64 -3.12 -15.03
N PHE A 403 8.68 -2.65 -14.36
CA PHE A 403 10.07 -2.73 -14.77
C PHE A 403 10.82 -3.68 -13.85
N GLY A 404 11.43 -4.71 -14.45
CA GLY A 404 12.36 -5.61 -13.79
C GLY A 404 13.77 -5.03 -13.81
N PHE A 405 14.53 -5.25 -12.74
CA PHE A 405 15.95 -4.91 -12.63
C PHE A 405 16.75 -6.14 -12.20
N ALA A 406 17.86 -6.41 -12.88
CA ALA A 406 18.80 -7.45 -12.50
C ALA A 406 20.25 -7.06 -12.78
N LYS A 407 21.16 -7.64 -11.99
CA LYS A 407 22.57 -7.72 -12.31
C LYS A 407 22.80 -8.98 -13.17
N ASP A 408 23.49 -8.84 -14.30
CA ASP A 408 23.98 -9.91 -15.16
C ASP A 408 25.49 -10.04 -14.96
N PRO A 409 25.97 -11.02 -14.18
CA PRO A 409 27.39 -11.18 -13.89
C PRO A 409 28.22 -11.58 -15.12
N GLU A 410 27.58 -11.95 -16.24
CA GLU A 410 28.24 -12.29 -17.50
C GLU A 410 28.27 -11.12 -18.51
N ALA A 411 27.69 -9.96 -18.20
CA ALA A 411 27.56 -8.83 -19.14
C ALA A 411 28.34 -7.60 -18.69
N GLU A 412 28.78 -6.77 -19.63
CA GLU A 412 29.25 -5.41 -19.36
C GLU A 412 28.48 -4.39 -20.23
N PRO A 413 27.80 -3.39 -19.64
CA PRO A 413 27.62 -3.22 -18.20
C PRO A 413 26.75 -4.34 -17.61
N GLU A 414 27.06 -4.74 -16.37
CA GLU A 414 26.48 -5.88 -15.66
C GLU A 414 25.01 -5.69 -15.27
N ARG A 415 24.25 -4.76 -15.85
CA ARG A 415 22.91 -4.44 -15.34
C ARG A 415 21.90 -4.15 -16.44
N VAL A 416 20.72 -4.75 -16.28
CA VAL A 416 19.61 -4.70 -17.23
C VAL A 416 18.33 -4.27 -16.52
N MET A 417 17.60 -3.36 -17.15
CA MET A 417 16.25 -2.94 -16.80
C MET A 417 15.30 -3.30 -17.94
N SER A 418 14.32 -4.18 -17.69
CA SER A 418 13.35 -4.60 -18.72
C SER A 418 11.93 -4.23 -18.34
N GLN A 419 11.16 -3.73 -19.29
CA GLN A 419 9.71 -3.54 -19.12
C GLN A 419 9.01 -4.89 -19.25
N VAL A 420 8.62 -5.48 -18.13
CA VAL A 420 8.00 -6.81 -18.07
C VAL A 420 6.47 -6.74 -18.20
N LYS A 421 5.87 -5.57 -17.95
CA LYS A 421 4.45 -5.31 -18.16
C LYS A 421 4.22 -3.89 -18.65
N ASN A 422 3.40 -3.75 -19.67
CA ASN A 422 2.84 -2.48 -20.15
C ASN A 422 1.40 -2.73 -20.61
N SER A 423 0.40 -2.21 -19.90
CA SER A 423 -1.02 -2.52 -20.21
C SER A 423 -1.57 -1.77 -21.42
N CYS A 424 -0.99 -0.62 -21.78
CA CYS A 424 -1.52 0.26 -22.83
C CYS A 424 -0.50 0.51 -23.96
N GLY A 425 0.66 -0.15 -23.93
CA GLY A 425 1.75 0.07 -24.86
C GLY A 425 2.64 -1.18 -25.00
N PRO A 426 3.74 -1.09 -25.77
CA PRO A 426 4.60 -2.24 -26.02
C PRO A 426 5.41 -2.62 -24.77
N GLY A 427 5.36 -3.89 -24.37
CA GLY A 427 6.09 -4.46 -23.24
C GLY A 427 7.41 -5.14 -23.63
N ASN A 428 8.14 -4.55 -24.58
CA ASN A 428 9.33 -5.14 -25.20
C ASN A 428 10.64 -4.37 -24.92
N LEU A 429 10.59 -3.34 -24.06
CA LEU A 429 11.76 -2.53 -23.77
C LEU A 429 12.73 -3.30 -22.87
N SER A 430 14.00 -3.32 -23.26
CA SER A 430 15.08 -3.75 -22.38
C SER A 430 16.30 -2.85 -22.56
N LEU A 431 16.80 -2.33 -21.46
CA LEU A 431 17.85 -1.31 -21.42
C LEU A 431 19.02 -1.79 -20.57
N THR A 432 20.23 -1.45 -20.98
CA THR A 432 21.40 -1.51 -20.11
C THR A 432 21.50 -0.23 -19.30
N TYR A 433 21.96 -0.35 -18.06
CA TYR A 433 22.25 0.81 -17.22
C TYR A 433 23.52 0.59 -16.41
N GLU A 434 24.05 1.68 -15.88
CA GLU A 434 25.22 1.70 -15.03
C GLU A 434 24.90 2.43 -13.72
N ILE A 435 25.57 2.03 -12.64
CA ILE A 435 25.62 2.79 -11.40
C ILE A 435 27.09 3.08 -11.13
N ALA A 436 27.51 4.28 -11.52
CA ALA A 436 28.87 4.76 -11.32
C ALA A 436 29.01 5.45 -9.97
N GLU A 437 30.23 5.49 -9.45
CA GLU A 437 30.59 6.28 -8.28
C GLU A 437 30.92 7.71 -8.69
N GLU A 438 30.26 8.69 -8.08
CA GLU A 438 30.52 10.11 -8.31
C GLU A 438 30.87 10.80 -6.98
N TRP A 439 31.93 11.59 -6.98
CA TRP A 439 32.31 12.40 -5.83
C TRP A 439 31.29 13.52 -5.61
N PHE A 440 30.77 13.59 -4.38
CA PHE A 440 29.78 14.58 -3.96
C PHE A 440 30.25 15.31 -2.71
N THR A 441 30.00 16.61 -2.65
CA THR A 441 30.20 17.44 -1.45
C THR A 441 28.86 17.89 -0.92
N ALA A 442 28.51 17.45 0.29
CA ALA A 442 27.26 17.79 0.95
C ALA A 442 27.26 19.23 1.49
N ASP A 443 26.07 19.75 1.82
CA ASP A 443 25.87 21.07 2.42
C ASP A 443 26.72 21.29 3.70
N SER A 444 27.05 20.20 4.41
CA SER A 444 27.92 20.23 5.60
C SER A 444 29.41 20.40 5.29
N GLY A 445 29.81 20.48 4.01
CA GLY A 445 31.20 20.51 3.54
C GLY A 445 31.91 19.15 3.53
N ARG A 446 31.26 18.06 3.98
CA ARG A 446 31.83 16.70 3.92
C ARG A 446 31.67 16.16 2.51
N SER A 447 32.66 15.41 2.03
CA SER A 447 32.61 14.78 0.71
C SER A 447 32.63 13.26 0.82
N ALA A 448 31.91 12.58 -0.07
CA ALA A 448 31.89 11.12 -0.20
C ALA A 448 31.59 10.70 -1.63
N SER A 449 31.89 9.44 -1.96
CA SER A 449 31.43 8.81 -3.21
C SER A 449 29.95 8.44 -3.08
N MET A 450 29.16 8.75 -4.11
CA MET A 450 27.72 8.53 -4.17
C MET A 450 27.33 7.85 -5.49
N PRO A 451 26.30 6.97 -5.48
CA PRO A 451 25.90 6.23 -6.67
C PRO A 451 25.11 7.09 -7.66
N ARG A 452 25.54 7.10 -8.92
CA ARG A 452 24.85 7.73 -10.05
C ARG A 452 24.34 6.71 -11.06
N PHE A 453 23.02 6.66 -11.24
CA PHE A 453 22.38 5.84 -12.26
C PHE A 453 22.40 6.52 -13.63
N THR A 454 22.74 5.77 -14.69
CA THR A 454 22.66 6.23 -16.08
C THR A 454 22.17 5.10 -17.00
N ILE A 455 21.23 5.38 -17.89
CA ILE A 455 20.85 4.47 -18.99
C ILE A 455 21.92 4.54 -20.08
N THR A 456 22.49 3.39 -20.46
CA THR A 456 23.64 3.32 -21.38
C THR A 456 23.29 2.81 -22.78
N GLY A 457 22.04 2.34 -22.98
CA GLY A 457 21.51 1.93 -24.28
C GLY A 457 20.51 0.78 -24.18
N GLU A 458 20.16 0.21 -25.34
CA GLU A 458 19.30 -0.97 -25.42
C GLU A 458 20.03 -2.27 -25.12
N SER A 459 19.28 -3.28 -24.67
CA SER A 459 19.76 -4.62 -24.37
C SER A 459 18.99 -5.69 -25.15
N ASP A 460 19.68 -6.56 -25.89
CA ASP A 460 19.07 -7.77 -26.48
C ASP A 460 18.76 -8.89 -25.46
N THR A 461 18.96 -8.57 -24.18
CA THR A 461 18.84 -9.48 -23.05
C THR A 461 17.79 -8.92 -22.10
N THR A 462 16.82 -9.73 -21.67
CA THR A 462 15.82 -9.29 -20.68
C THR A 462 16.17 -9.72 -19.26
N VAL A 463 15.58 -9.07 -18.26
CA VAL A 463 15.66 -9.51 -16.86
C VAL A 463 15.10 -10.91 -16.67
N GLY A 464 14.01 -11.27 -17.36
CA GLY A 464 13.46 -12.63 -17.32
C GLY A 464 14.48 -13.67 -17.79
N ASP A 465 15.21 -13.36 -18.86
CA ASP A 465 16.29 -14.22 -19.35
C ASP A 465 17.44 -14.35 -18.32
N ILE A 466 17.72 -13.32 -17.50
CA ILE A 466 18.80 -13.33 -16.49
C ILE A 466 18.38 -14.25 -15.35
N LEU A 467 17.16 -14.05 -14.85
CA LEU A 467 16.61 -14.86 -13.76
C LEU A 467 16.44 -16.32 -14.18
N ALA A 468 16.10 -16.59 -15.44
CA ALA A 468 15.96 -17.94 -15.99
C ALA A 468 17.27 -18.73 -16.10
N ALA A 469 18.41 -18.04 -16.20
CA ALA A 469 19.71 -18.67 -16.41
C ALA A 469 20.30 -19.29 -15.11
N GLY A 470 19.94 -18.77 -13.93
CA GLY A 470 20.59 -19.17 -12.68
C GLY A 470 22.11 -18.99 -12.75
N ASP A 471 22.88 -19.85 -12.07
CA ASP A 471 24.35 -19.89 -12.14
C ASP A 471 24.88 -20.70 -13.35
N GLY A 472 24.02 -21.04 -14.33
CA GLY A 472 24.38 -21.85 -15.50
C GLY A 472 24.68 -21.03 -16.76
N LYS A 473 25.50 -21.59 -17.67
CA LYS A 473 25.82 -20.97 -18.96
C LYS A 473 24.55 -20.68 -19.76
N ARG A 474 24.36 -19.40 -20.10
CA ARG A 474 23.10 -18.90 -20.65
C ARG A 474 22.96 -19.16 -22.15
N ARG A 475 21.79 -19.66 -22.56
CA ARG A 475 21.42 -19.84 -23.97
C ARG A 475 21.31 -18.49 -24.68
N LEU A 476 21.95 -18.33 -25.84
CA LEU A 476 21.89 -17.08 -26.64
C LEU A 476 20.43 -16.75 -27.03
N SER A 477 20.09 -15.45 -26.99
CA SER A 477 18.80 -14.96 -27.51
C SER A 477 18.67 -15.26 -29.00
N ALA A 478 17.44 -15.24 -29.55
CA ALA A 478 17.22 -15.55 -30.97
C ALA A 478 18.04 -14.63 -31.89
N LYS A 479 18.08 -13.33 -31.56
CA LYS A 479 18.83 -12.31 -32.29
C LYS A 479 20.34 -12.49 -32.18
N MET A 480 20.85 -12.85 -30.99
CA MET A 480 22.27 -13.17 -30.79
C MET A 480 22.68 -14.49 -31.47
N ARG A 481 21.76 -15.45 -31.63
CA ARG A 481 21.97 -16.66 -32.45
C ARG A 481 22.07 -16.30 -33.93
N GLN A 482 21.17 -15.47 -34.44
CA GLN A 482 21.26 -14.97 -35.82
C GLN A 482 22.58 -14.24 -36.07
N LEU A 483 23.03 -13.44 -35.11
CA LEU A 483 24.35 -12.79 -35.19
C LEU A 483 25.48 -13.83 -35.18
N LEU A 484 25.43 -14.82 -34.30
CA LEU A 484 26.43 -15.89 -34.26
C LEU A 484 26.46 -16.68 -35.57
N ASP A 485 25.30 -16.99 -36.15
CA ASP A 485 25.19 -17.65 -37.46
C ASP A 485 25.78 -16.77 -38.58
N LEU A 486 25.53 -15.46 -38.54
CA LEU A 486 26.14 -14.51 -39.47
C LEU A 486 27.68 -14.51 -39.34
N VAL A 487 28.20 -14.43 -38.12
CA VAL A 487 29.66 -14.48 -37.88
C VAL A 487 30.24 -15.82 -38.35
N ASN A 488 29.56 -16.93 -38.06
CA ASN A 488 29.97 -18.28 -38.48
C ASN A 488 29.94 -18.49 -39.99
N SER A 489 29.14 -17.69 -40.71
CA SER A 489 29.02 -17.77 -42.17
C SER A 489 30.09 -16.96 -42.94
N ARG A 490 30.94 -16.19 -42.23
CA ARG A 490 31.93 -15.29 -42.83
C ARG A 490 33.32 -15.52 -42.24
N SER A 491 34.36 -15.18 -42.99
CA SER A 491 35.73 -15.16 -42.47
C SER A 491 35.93 -14.03 -41.46
N GLU A 492 35.22 -12.92 -41.66
CA GLU A 492 35.32 -11.71 -40.84
C GLU A 492 33.98 -10.97 -40.86
N THR A 493 33.55 -10.48 -39.70
CA THR A 493 32.30 -9.74 -39.51
C THR A 493 32.54 -8.52 -38.65
N GLY A 494 32.33 -7.33 -39.21
CA GLY A 494 32.35 -6.05 -38.50
C GLY A 494 30.95 -5.44 -38.39
N ALA A 495 30.85 -4.31 -37.68
CA ALA A 495 29.56 -3.66 -37.39
C ALA A 495 28.72 -3.32 -38.64
N ALA A 496 29.36 -2.90 -39.73
CA ALA A 496 28.68 -2.58 -40.98
C ALA A 496 27.92 -3.78 -41.57
N ALA A 497 28.52 -4.98 -41.54
CA ALA A 497 27.91 -6.21 -42.04
C ALA A 497 26.67 -6.63 -41.22
N VAL A 498 26.69 -6.36 -39.92
CA VAL A 498 25.57 -6.66 -39.03
C VAL A 498 24.40 -5.70 -39.29
N VAL A 499 24.68 -4.42 -39.53
CA VAL A 499 23.65 -3.44 -39.93
C VAL A 499 23.06 -3.79 -41.30
N GLU A 500 23.90 -4.13 -42.28
CA GLU A 500 23.46 -4.53 -43.62
C GLU A 500 22.56 -5.78 -43.59
N SER A 501 22.82 -6.71 -42.67
CA SER A 501 21.98 -7.90 -42.46
C SER A 501 20.63 -7.62 -41.80
N GLY A 502 20.38 -6.39 -41.35
CA GLY A 502 19.17 -5.98 -40.64
C GLY A 502 19.08 -6.50 -39.19
N ILE A 503 20.14 -7.15 -38.67
CA ILE A 503 20.18 -7.64 -37.29
C ILE A 503 20.29 -6.47 -36.30
N ALA A 504 21.01 -5.40 -36.66
CA ALA A 504 21.14 -4.20 -35.84
C ALA A 504 20.67 -2.96 -36.62
N THR A 505 20.09 -1.99 -35.92
CA THR A 505 19.58 -0.73 -36.49
C THR A 505 20.66 0.35 -36.62
N SER A 506 21.78 0.19 -35.92
CA SER A 506 22.90 1.15 -35.95
C SER A 506 24.25 0.45 -35.77
N SER A 507 25.32 1.08 -36.26
CA SER A 507 26.68 0.56 -36.11
C SER A 507 27.10 0.44 -34.65
N ASN A 508 26.62 1.33 -33.77
CA ASN A 508 26.93 1.29 -32.35
C ASN A 508 26.28 0.06 -31.67
N SER A 509 25.01 -0.21 -32.00
CA SER A 509 24.31 -1.43 -31.56
C SER A 509 25.02 -2.69 -32.06
N ALA A 510 25.36 -2.73 -33.35
CA ALA A 510 26.09 -3.84 -33.95
C ALA A 510 27.44 -4.15 -33.26
N SER A 511 28.26 -3.12 -33.00
CA SER A 511 29.54 -3.28 -32.30
C SER A 511 29.37 -3.89 -30.92
N LYS A 512 28.41 -3.39 -30.12
CA LYS A 512 28.12 -3.92 -28.78
C LYS A 512 27.66 -5.38 -28.82
N MET A 513 26.84 -5.76 -29.80
CA MET A 513 26.38 -7.14 -29.96
C MET A 513 27.53 -8.10 -30.28
N LEU A 514 28.44 -7.71 -31.19
CA LEU A 514 29.62 -8.52 -31.54
C LEU A 514 30.58 -8.66 -30.36
N GLU A 515 30.86 -7.56 -29.66
CA GLU A 515 31.70 -7.57 -28.46
C GLU A 515 31.15 -8.52 -27.39
N ARG A 516 29.82 -8.59 -27.25
CA ARG A 516 29.15 -9.50 -26.31
C ARG A 516 29.33 -10.98 -26.68
N LEU A 517 29.24 -11.36 -27.95
CA LEU A 517 29.53 -12.74 -28.39
C LEU A 517 30.99 -13.11 -28.13
N TYR A 518 31.91 -12.18 -28.37
CA TYR A 518 33.34 -12.38 -28.10
C TYR A 518 33.62 -12.57 -26.61
N LYS A 519 33.08 -11.70 -25.75
CA LYS A 519 33.24 -11.83 -24.28
C LYS A 519 32.65 -13.13 -23.73
N ARG A 520 31.57 -13.65 -24.35
CA ARG A 520 31.02 -14.99 -24.03
C ARG A 520 31.87 -16.16 -24.51
N GLY A 521 32.93 -15.86 -25.27
CA GLY A 521 33.79 -16.85 -25.90
C GLY A 521 33.05 -17.67 -26.97
N GLU A 522 32.06 -17.09 -27.65
CA GLU A 522 31.35 -17.75 -28.76
C GLU A 522 32.03 -17.49 -30.11
N ILE A 523 32.79 -16.40 -30.23
CA ILE A 523 33.52 -15.97 -31.44
C ILE A 523 34.89 -15.40 -31.04
N ASP A 524 35.82 -15.29 -31.99
CA ASP A 524 37.15 -14.70 -31.79
C ASP A 524 37.22 -13.27 -32.36
N ASN A 525 38.13 -12.45 -31.85
CA ASN A 525 38.38 -11.06 -32.29
C ASN A 525 39.85 -10.91 -32.73
N PRO A 526 40.21 -11.35 -33.94
CA PRO A 526 41.59 -11.32 -34.41
C PRO A 526 42.06 -9.91 -34.78
N THR A 527 41.13 -8.98 -35.05
CA THR A 527 41.43 -7.62 -35.49
C THR A 527 40.40 -6.66 -34.90
N TYR A 528 40.85 -5.57 -34.29
CA TYR A 528 39.97 -4.63 -33.60
C TYR A 528 38.76 -4.20 -34.45
N GLY A 529 37.55 -4.42 -33.93
CA GLY A 529 36.30 -4.10 -34.60
C GLY A 529 35.78 -5.17 -35.57
N PHE A 530 36.51 -6.29 -35.73
CA PHE A 530 36.18 -7.37 -36.64
C PHE A 530 36.31 -8.75 -35.97
N TYR A 531 35.30 -9.58 -36.16
CA TYR A 531 35.14 -10.84 -35.43
C TYR A 531 35.02 -12.01 -36.38
N CYS A 532 35.46 -13.20 -35.95
CA CYS A 532 35.46 -14.40 -36.77
C CYS A 532 34.95 -15.63 -35.98
N PRO A 533 34.59 -16.73 -36.68
CA PRO A 533 34.16 -17.96 -36.02
C PRO A 533 35.24 -18.46 -35.06
N LYS A 534 34.81 -19.01 -33.93
CA LYS A 534 35.74 -19.50 -32.90
C LYS A 534 36.65 -20.60 -33.47
N THR A 535 37.96 -20.37 -33.41
CA THR A 535 38.94 -21.39 -33.77
C THR A 535 39.11 -22.37 -32.63
N THR A 536 38.59 -23.59 -32.78
CA THR A 536 38.93 -24.69 -31.87
C THR A 536 40.41 -25.02 -32.04
N LYS A 537 41.30 -24.49 -31.20
CA LYS A 537 42.62 -25.09 -31.05
C LYS A 537 42.43 -26.45 -30.39
N PRO A 538 42.87 -27.57 -30.98
CA PRO A 538 42.99 -28.81 -30.23
C PRO A 538 44.00 -28.57 -29.12
N VAL A 539 43.61 -28.90 -27.89
CA VAL A 539 44.51 -28.91 -26.73
C VAL A 539 45.69 -29.82 -27.10
N LYS A 540 46.90 -29.25 -27.10
CA LYS A 540 48.15 -30.01 -27.14
C LYS A 540 48.71 -30.10 -25.73
#